data_AF-A0A2P6ATI2-F1
#
_entry.id   AF-A0A2P6ATI2-F1
#
_cell.length_a   1.000
_cell.length_b   1.000
_cell.length_c   1.000
_cell.angle_alpha   90.00
_cell.angle_beta   90.00
_cell.angle_gamma   90.00
#
_symmetry.space_group_name_H-M   'P 1'
#
loop_
_entity.id
_entity.type
_entity.pdbx_description
1 polymer ?
#
loop_
_entity_poly.entity_id
_entity_poly.type
_entity_poly.pdbx_seq_one_letter_code
_entity_poly.pdbx_strand_id
1 'polypeptide(L)'
;VRVQELEALLNDLQGRHERYQHDVREHFEQTASLVNELTQRYRDVHEHLVQGALTLCDDPKRQREDNPARAFASLQGPAQSNTYVSPYTQLEEGDYSAYEPPRDYATKSPSDKGTLDERFGFK
;
A
#
# COMPACT_ATOMS: atom_id res chain seq x y z
N VAL A 1 -15.66 41.91 -23.17
CA VAL A 1 -16.53 41.39 -22.08
C VAL A 1 -16.47 39.87 -22.00
N ARG A 2 -16.99 39.12 -22.99
CA ARG A 2 -17.02 37.64 -22.93
C ARG A 2 -15.64 36.95 -22.81
N VAL A 3 -14.62 37.47 -23.51
CA VAL A 3 -13.25 36.93 -23.42
C VAL A 3 -12.66 37.14 -22.03
N GLN A 4 -12.83 38.32 -21.44
CA GLN A 4 -12.37 38.61 -20.08
C GLN A 4 -13.08 37.77 -19.01
N GLU A 5 -14.37 37.49 -19.18
CA GLU A 5 -15.11 36.56 -18.29
C GLU A 5 -14.55 35.14 -18.36
N LEU A 6 -14.23 34.65 -19.57
CA LEU A 6 -13.66 33.32 -19.76
C LEU A 6 -12.23 33.23 -19.21
N GLU A 7 -11.42 34.27 -19.39
CA GLU A 7 -10.08 34.35 -18.79
C GLU A 7 -10.14 34.35 -17.26
N ALA A 8 -11.07 35.11 -16.67
CA ALA A 8 -11.26 35.12 -15.22
C ALA A 8 -11.69 33.74 -14.69
N LEU A 9 -12.59 33.05 -15.41
CA LEU A 9 -13.03 31.71 -15.04
C LEU A 9 -11.91 30.67 -15.18
N LEU A 10 -11.09 30.76 -16.22
CA LEU A 10 -9.93 29.88 -16.38
C LEU A 10 -8.91 30.07 -15.25
N ASN A 11 -8.58 31.32 -14.90
CA ASN A 11 -7.67 31.62 -13.80
C ASN A 11 -8.19 31.09 -12.45
N ASP A 12 -9.49 31.26 -12.18
CA ASP A 12 -10.11 30.71 -10.97
C ASP A 12 -10.07 29.18 -10.96
N LEU A 13 -10.37 28.52 -12.09
CA LEU A 13 -10.32 27.07 -12.19
C LEU A 13 -8.90 26.52 -12.03
N GLN A 14 -7.90 27.18 -12.62
CA GLN A 14 -6.49 26.87 -12.44
C GLN A 14 -6.10 27.00 -10.96
N GLY A 15 -6.47 28.10 -10.30
CA GLY A 15 -6.19 28.30 -8.88
C GLY A 15 -6.86 27.23 -8.00
N ARG A 16 -8.07 26.76 -8.33
CA ARG A 16 -8.70 25.63 -7.64
C ARG A 16 -7.98 24.32 -7.87
N HIS A 17 -7.50 24.09 -9.10
CA HIS A 17 -6.75 22.89 -9.44
C HIS A 17 -5.41 22.83 -8.69
N GLU A 18 -4.68 23.93 -8.64
CA GLU A 18 -3.42 24.05 -7.89
C GLU A 18 -3.61 23.78 -6.39
N ARG A 19 -4.67 24.36 -5.79
CA ARG A 19 -5.03 24.07 -4.40
C ARG A 19 -5.34 22.60 -4.17
N TYR A 20 -6.17 22.00 -5.03
CA TYR A 20 -6.47 20.57 -4.93
C TYR A 20 -5.21 19.69 -5.05
N GLN A 21 -4.32 20.00 -5.99
CA GLN A 21 -3.05 19.26 -6.12
C GLN A 21 -2.17 19.38 -4.88
N HIS A 22 -2.16 20.56 -4.24
CA HIS A 22 -1.46 20.77 -2.97
C HIS A 22 -2.07 19.93 -1.84
N ASP A 23 -3.39 20.01 -1.66
CA ASP A 23 -4.11 19.27 -0.61
C ASP A 23 -3.92 17.75 -0.75
N VAL A 24 -3.98 17.24 -1.99
CA VAL A 24 -3.74 15.82 -2.27
C VAL A 24 -2.31 15.42 -1.91
N ARG A 25 -1.32 16.24 -2.27
CA ARG A 25 0.08 15.96 -1.95
C ARG A 25 0.29 15.91 -0.44
N GLU A 26 -0.24 16.90 0.28
CA GLU A 26 -0.13 16.97 1.73
C GLU A 26 -0.81 15.75 2.39
N HIS A 27 -2.01 15.36 1.92
CA HIS A 27 -2.70 14.18 2.44
C HIS A 27 -1.87 12.90 2.29
N PHE A 28 -1.26 12.67 1.12
CA PHE A 28 -0.44 11.48 0.91
C PHE A 28 0.88 11.53 1.68
N GLU A 29 1.48 12.71 1.87
CA GLU A 29 2.66 12.87 2.72
C GLU A 29 2.33 12.53 4.19
N GLN A 30 1.25 13.09 4.71
CA GLN A 30 0.76 12.79 6.06
C GLN A 30 0.41 11.30 6.21
N THR A 31 -0.27 10.70 5.22
CA THR A 31 -0.63 9.29 5.25
C THR A 31 0.61 8.39 5.23
N ALA A 32 1.63 8.72 4.44
CA ALA A 32 2.89 7.97 4.42
C ALA A 32 3.59 8.03 5.79
N SER A 33 3.58 9.20 6.45
CA SER A 33 4.10 9.35 7.81
C SER A 33 3.35 8.46 8.82
N LEU A 34 2.02 8.48 8.78
CA LEU A 34 1.18 7.67 9.67
C LEU A 34 1.36 6.15 9.46
N VAL A 35 1.49 5.71 8.20
CA VAL A 35 1.74 4.28 7.88
C VAL A 35 3.12 3.84 8.39
N ASN A 36 4.12 4.71 8.28
CA ASN A 36 5.44 4.47 8.85
C ASN A 36 5.38 4.36 10.37
N GLU A 37 4.68 5.29 11.03
CA GLU A 37 4.49 5.23 12.49
C GLU A 37 3.78 3.94 12.89
N LEU A 38 2.67 3.58 12.23
CA LEU A 38 1.95 2.33 12.49
C LEU A 38 2.86 1.11 12.38
N THR A 39 3.73 1.08 11.37
CA THR A 39 4.70 0.00 11.17
C THR A 39 5.71 -0.07 12.32
N GLN A 40 6.20 1.07 12.82
CA GLN A 40 7.08 1.09 13.99
C GLN A 40 6.35 0.64 15.25
N ARG A 41 5.13 1.12 15.49
CA ARG A 41 4.32 0.70 16.65
C ARG A 41 4.04 -0.79 16.65
N TYR A 42 3.78 -1.38 15.48
CA TYR A 42 3.64 -2.83 15.35
C TYR A 42 4.91 -3.57 15.81
N ARG A 43 6.09 -3.07 15.42
CA ARG A 43 7.37 -3.65 15.83
C ARG A 43 7.59 -3.53 17.33
N ASP A 44 7.32 -2.37 17.93
CA ASP A 44 7.43 -2.16 19.37
C ASP A 44 6.56 -3.17 20.15
N VAL A 45 5.30 -3.34 19.72
CA VAL A 45 4.38 -4.32 20.31
C VAL A 45 4.91 -5.73 20.15
N HIS A 46 5.40 -6.07 18.96
CA HIS A 46 5.95 -7.39 18.69
C HIS A 46 7.18 -7.70 19.56
N GLU A 47 8.11 -6.75 19.67
CA GLU A 47 9.28 -6.89 20.55
C GLU A 47 8.86 -7.08 22.01
N HIS A 48 7.90 -6.28 22.48
CA HIS A 48 7.36 -6.43 23.83
C HIS A 48 6.72 -7.81 24.06
N LEU A 49 5.98 -8.34 23.08
CA LEU A 49 5.40 -9.69 23.15
C LEU A 49 6.48 -10.77 23.22
N VAL A 50 7.53 -10.68 22.42
CA VAL A 50 8.64 -11.65 22.45
C VAL A 50 9.37 -11.58 23.79
N GLN A 51 9.72 -10.38 24.27
CA GLN A 51 10.37 -10.19 25.56
C GLN A 51 9.52 -10.70 26.73
N GLY A 52 8.22 -10.40 26.72
CA GLY A 52 7.27 -10.88 27.72
C GLY A 52 7.12 -12.39 27.70
N ALA A 53 7.02 -12.98 26.51
CA ALA A 53 6.96 -14.43 26.34
C ALA A 53 8.21 -15.12 26.89
N LEU A 54 9.41 -14.62 26.56
CA LEU A 54 10.67 -15.11 27.11
C LEU A 54 10.66 -14.97 28.63
N THR A 55 10.50 -13.77 29.18
CA THR A 55 10.59 -13.52 30.63
C THR A 55 9.59 -14.34 31.45
N LEU A 56 8.34 -14.44 30.99
CA LEU A 56 7.27 -15.09 31.72
C LEU A 56 7.26 -16.62 31.55
N CYS A 57 7.83 -17.14 30.46
CA CYS A 57 7.85 -18.57 30.17
C CYS A 57 9.25 -19.19 30.25
N ASP A 58 10.26 -18.46 30.73
CA ASP A 58 11.61 -18.97 31.03
C ASP A 58 11.62 -19.76 32.35
N ASP A 59 10.79 -20.81 32.41
CA ASP A 59 10.90 -21.84 33.43
C ASP A 59 11.86 -22.92 32.89
N PRO A 60 13.01 -23.18 33.53
CA PRO A 60 13.97 -24.19 33.08
C PRO A 60 13.36 -25.61 33.02
N LYS A 61 12.24 -25.87 33.71
CA LYS A 61 11.50 -27.14 33.62
C LYS A 61 10.56 -27.22 32.41
N ARG A 62 10.24 -26.08 31.79
CA ARG A 62 9.42 -25.91 30.58
C ARG A 62 10.24 -25.71 29.30
N GLN A 63 11.57 -25.90 29.32
CA GLN A 63 12.43 -25.96 28.11
C GLN A 63 12.13 -27.15 27.17
N ARG A 64 10.88 -27.65 27.18
CA ARG A 64 10.36 -28.61 26.22
C ARG A 64 9.89 -27.87 24.97
N GLU A 65 9.82 -28.56 23.84
CA GLU A 65 9.34 -27.99 22.57
C GLU A 65 7.93 -27.37 22.69
N ASP A 66 7.16 -27.74 23.71
CA ASP A 66 5.83 -27.23 24.03
C ASP A 66 5.82 -25.84 24.73
N ASN A 67 6.97 -25.16 24.87
CA ASN A 67 6.99 -23.82 25.47
C ASN A 67 6.27 -22.80 24.56
N PRO A 68 5.14 -22.22 24.99
CA PRO A 68 4.38 -21.27 24.19
C PRO A 68 5.21 -20.04 23.79
N ALA A 69 6.26 -19.70 24.53
CA ALA A 69 7.12 -18.57 24.18
C ALA A 69 7.90 -18.74 22.87
N ARG A 70 8.20 -19.99 22.46
CA ARG A 70 8.89 -20.24 21.18
C ARG A 70 8.00 -19.92 19.98
N ALA A 71 6.68 -20.02 20.12
CA ALA A 71 5.74 -19.62 19.07
C ALA A 71 5.86 -18.13 18.75
N PHE A 72 6.07 -17.29 19.78
CA PHE A 72 6.21 -15.85 19.61
C PHE A 72 7.59 -15.45 19.07
N ALA A 73 8.66 -16.12 19.48
CA ALA A 73 10.01 -15.88 18.95
C ALA A 73 10.17 -16.27 17.47
N SER A 74 9.32 -17.16 16.96
CA SER A 74 9.33 -17.62 15.56
C SER A 74 8.55 -16.70 14.61
N LEU A 75 7.71 -15.81 15.15
CA LEU A 75 7.01 -14.81 14.36
C LEU A 75 8.04 -13.79 13.87
N GLN A 76 8.47 -13.89 12.61
CA GLN A 76 9.29 -12.85 11.99
C GLN A 76 8.43 -11.58 11.91
N GLY A 77 8.82 -10.53 12.64
CA GLY A 77 8.28 -9.19 12.42
C GLY A 77 8.48 -8.78 10.95
N PRO A 78 7.64 -7.87 10.41
CA PRO A 78 7.77 -7.41 9.04
C PRO A 78 9.19 -6.86 8.87
N ALA A 79 9.98 -7.60 8.09
CA ALA A 79 11.37 -7.27 7.81
C ALA A 79 11.45 -5.80 7.39
N GLN A 80 12.50 -5.11 7.79
CA GLN A 80 12.83 -3.83 7.17
C GLN A 80 13.20 -4.10 5.71
N SER A 81 12.22 -4.26 4.83
CA SER A 81 12.43 -3.85 3.45
C SER A 81 12.57 -2.33 3.51
N ASN A 82 13.81 -1.89 3.74
CA ASN A 82 14.23 -0.51 3.54
C ASN A 82 14.15 -0.11 2.05
N THR A 83 13.66 -1.02 1.20
CA THR A 83 13.16 -0.76 -0.14
C THR A 83 11.92 0.10 -0.03
N TYR A 84 12.13 1.42 -0.04
CA TYR A 84 11.18 2.32 -0.66
C TYR A 84 11.07 1.86 -2.11
N VAL A 85 10.13 0.94 -2.40
CA VAL A 85 9.82 0.56 -3.78
C VAL A 85 9.05 1.75 -4.33
N SER A 86 9.78 2.79 -4.75
CA SER A 86 9.16 3.84 -5.55
C SER A 86 8.58 3.15 -6.78
N PRO A 87 7.29 3.38 -7.12
CA PRO A 87 6.64 2.71 -8.25
C PRO A 87 7.35 2.95 -9.59
N TYR A 88 8.30 3.90 -9.61
CA TYR A 88 8.99 4.37 -10.81
C TYR A 88 10.47 3.96 -10.89
N THR A 89 11.05 3.37 -9.84
CA THR A 89 12.52 3.10 -9.79
C THR A 89 12.90 1.63 -9.93
N GLN A 90 11.95 0.73 -10.13
CA GLN A 90 12.24 -0.68 -10.43
C GLN A 90 11.81 -1.04 -11.84
N LEU A 91 12.36 -0.32 -12.83
CA LEU A 91 12.39 -0.76 -14.22
C LEU A 91 13.84 -1.13 -14.56
N GLU A 92 14.40 -2.11 -13.85
CA GLU A 92 15.41 -2.95 -14.52
C GLU A 92 14.64 -3.91 -15.42
N GLU A 93 15.07 -4.03 -16.68
CA GLU A 93 14.39 -4.67 -17.82
C GLU A 93 14.13 -6.20 -17.67
N GLY A 94 14.20 -6.77 -16.47
CA GLY A 94 14.39 -8.21 -16.26
C GLY A 94 13.22 -9.03 -15.71
N ASP A 95 12.23 -8.45 -15.03
CA ASP A 95 11.27 -9.28 -14.26
C ASP A 95 9.83 -8.75 -14.25
N TYR A 96 9.22 -8.63 -15.44
CA TYR A 96 7.79 -8.32 -15.60
C TYR A 96 6.88 -9.56 -15.48
N SER A 97 7.41 -10.74 -15.13
CA SER A 97 6.59 -11.96 -15.06
C SER A 97 5.66 -12.00 -13.85
N ALA A 98 6.01 -11.30 -12.76
CA ALA A 98 5.28 -11.38 -11.50
C ALA A 98 4.16 -10.32 -11.36
N TYR A 99 4.19 -9.28 -12.19
CA TYR A 99 3.22 -8.17 -12.16
C TYR A 99 2.46 -8.11 -13.49
N GLU A 100 1.53 -9.04 -13.70
CA GLU A 100 0.52 -8.84 -14.75
C GLU A 100 -0.49 -7.82 -14.22
N PRO A 101 -0.70 -6.66 -14.87
CA PRO A 101 -1.77 -5.74 -14.49
C PRO A 101 -3.10 -6.47 -14.54
N PRO A 102 -4.11 -6.06 -13.74
CA PRO A 102 -5.43 -6.67 -13.81
C PRO A 102 -5.90 -6.70 -15.27
N ARG A 103 -6.17 -7.91 -15.79
CA ARG A 103 -6.52 -8.14 -17.21
C ARG A 103 -7.78 -7.38 -17.65
N ASP A 104 -8.50 -6.80 -16.70
CA ASP A 104 -9.70 -6.00 -16.90
C ASP A 104 -9.44 -4.59 -17.47
N TYR A 105 -8.20 -4.13 -17.54
CA TYR A 105 -7.86 -2.84 -18.18
C TYR A 105 -7.57 -2.91 -19.68
N ALA A 106 -7.55 -4.11 -20.28
CA ALA A 106 -7.33 -4.24 -21.71
C ALA A 106 -8.52 -3.62 -22.48
N THR A 107 -8.26 -2.54 -23.22
CA THR A 107 -9.25 -1.96 -24.13
C THR A 107 -9.64 -3.02 -25.15
N LYS A 108 -10.88 -3.51 -25.06
CA LYS A 108 -11.40 -4.48 -26.01
C LYS A 108 -11.50 -3.85 -27.40
N SER A 109 -11.38 -4.65 -28.47
CA SER A 109 -11.58 -4.12 -29.82
C SER A 109 -13.00 -3.55 -29.96
N PRO A 110 -13.27 -2.61 -30.89
CA PRO A 110 -14.61 -2.02 -31.05
C PRO A 110 -15.72 -3.04 -31.34
N SER A 111 -15.36 -4.25 -31.78
CA SER A 111 -16.28 -5.35 -32.05
C SER A 111 -16.45 -6.31 -30.86
N ASP A 112 -15.61 -6.21 -29.83
CA ASP A 112 -15.62 -7.10 -28.68
C ASP A 112 -16.57 -6.60 -27.61
N LYS A 113 -17.44 -7.50 -27.14
CA LYS A 113 -18.41 -7.21 -26.10
C LYS A 113 -17.72 -7.06 -24.75
N GLY A 114 -18.09 -6.00 -24.04
CA GLY A 114 -17.57 -5.67 -22.71
C GLY A 114 -17.84 -6.76 -21.68
N THR A 115 -17.08 -6.76 -20.59
CA THR A 115 -17.30 -7.64 -19.43
C THR A 115 -18.62 -7.31 -18.70
N LEU A 116 -19.26 -6.20 -19.07
CA LEU A 116 -20.58 -5.76 -18.64
C LEU A 116 -21.67 -5.96 -19.71
N ASP A 117 -21.38 -6.60 -20.85
CA ASP A 117 -22.44 -6.95 -21.82
C ASP A 117 -23.37 -8.00 -21.18
N GLU A 118 -24.67 -7.84 -21.38
CA GLU A 118 -25.70 -8.68 -20.74
C GLU A 118 -25.60 -10.17 -21.12
N ARG A 119 -24.84 -10.50 -22.17
CA ARG A 119 -24.58 -11.88 -22.60
C ARG A 119 -23.23 -12.41 -22.10
N PHE A 120 -22.49 -11.63 -21.32
CA PHE A 120 -21.23 -12.06 -20.74
C PHE A 120 -21.49 -13.18 -19.71
N GLY A 121 -20.93 -14.36 -19.95
CA GLY A 121 -21.11 -15.53 -19.08
C GLY A 121 -22.34 -16.40 -19.38
N PHE A 122 -23.17 -16.05 -20.37
CA PHE A 122 -24.28 -16.89 -20.81
C PHE A 122 -23.92 -17.60 -22.13
N LYS A 123 -23.82 -18.93 -22.07
CA LYS A 123 -23.85 -19.83 -23.23
C LYS A 123 -25.24 -20.46 -23.36
#